data_AF-A0A533YAE0-F1
#
_entry.id   AF-A0A533YAE0-F1
#
_cell.length_a   1.000
_cell.length_b   1.000
_cell.length_c   1.000
_cell.angle_alpha   90.00
_cell.angle_beta   90.00
_cell.angle_gamma   90.00
#
_symmetry.space_group_name_H-M   'P 1'
#
loop_
_entity.id
_entity.type
_entity.pdbx_description
1 polymer ?
#
loop_
_entity_poly.entity_id
_entity_poly.type
_entity_poly.pdbx_seq_one_letter_code
_entity_poly.pdbx_strand_id
1 'polypeptide(L)'
;MVSDECGQRGKERSSMNCVTLAAATGTAVMILSQGAMGLAAEFRVGVIDQQVIMEKSTAGKRALEGMKEFSASRQKIIAADDEALKELEKSLKAQESGLSETARREKQEQFRAKLDAYQRRLQDFNREIQGKQKELFEEYSKKIDQAAKVVAEKEGYAAVLDKGSESTLRVVLYHRSTVDLTDQVVKEFDRQNK
;
A
#
# COMPACT_ATOMS: atom_id res chain seq x y z
N MET A 1 -34.68 -68.47 40.75
CA MET A 1 -35.91 -68.56 41.57
C MET A 1 -35.47 -68.59 43.01
N VAL A 2 -35.48 -67.42 43.64
CA VAL A 2 -34.96 -67.12 44.98
C VAL A 2 -36.18 -66.61 45.75
N SER A 3 -36.69 -67.43 46.68
CA SER A 3 -36.63 -67.21 48.14
C SER A 3 -37.56 -66.07 48.57
N ASP A 4 -38.71 -66.38 49.16
CA ASP A 4 -38.97 -66.74 50.56
C ASP A 4 -39.49 -65.53 51.33
N GLU A 5 -40.63 -65.75 51.98
CA GLU A 5 -41.23 -64.87 52.98
C GLU A 5 -40.30 -64.72 54.18
N CYS A 6 -40.11 -63.49 54.65
CA CYS A 6 -39.90 -63.25 56.07
C CYS A 6 -40.31 -61.83 56.42
N GLY A 7 -41.44 -61.71 57.12
CA GLY A 7 -41.81 -60.50 57.83
C GLY A 7 -41.14 -60.42 59.20
N GLN A 8 -40.91 -59.20 59.68
CA GLN A 8 -41.05 -58.80 61.08
C GLN A 8 -40.97 -57.25 61.15
N ARG A 9 -42.09 -56.61 61.53
CA ARG A 9 -42.31 -55.97 62.84
C ARG A 9 -41.25 -54.93 63.23
N GLY A 10 -41.47 -53.69 62.79
CA GLY A 10 -41.04 -52.48 63.47
C GLY A 10 -42.28 -51.66 63.85
N LYS A 11 -42.57 -51.61 65.14
CA LYS A 11 -43.70 -50.94 65.78
C LYS A 11 -43.29 -49.49 66.05
N GLU A 12 -43.98 -48.50 65.50
CA GLU A 12 -44.20 -47.24 66.21
C GLU A 12 -45.42 -46.50 65.67
N ARG A 13 -46.40 -46.32 66.56
CA ARG A 13 -47.62 -45.57 66.34
C ARG A 13 -47.25 -44.09 66.33
N SER A 14 -47.51 -43.37 65.23
CA SER A 14 -47.65 -41.92 65.29
C SER A 14 -49.12 -41.56 65.14
N SER A 15 -49.66 -41.10 66.27
CA SER A 15 -50.98 -40.50 66.43
C SER A 15 -51.14 -39.25 65.58
N MET A 16 -52.40 -38.98 65.22
CA MET A 16 -53.00 -37.69 64.87
C MET A 16 -52.10 -36.47 65.04
N ASN A 17 -51.96 -35.67 63.98
CA ASN A 17 -52.67 -34.40 63.94
C ASN A 17 -52.86 -33.92 62.51
N CYS A 18 -54.15 -33.76 62.20
CA CYS A 18 -54.66 -32.94 61.12
C CYS A 18 -54.24 -31.48 61.34
N VAL A 19 -54.33 -30.68 60.28
CA VAL A 19 -54.31 -29.20 60.24
C VAL A 19 -52.98 -28.59 59.77
N THR A 20 -53.03 -28.23 58.48
CA THR A 20 -52.58 -26.98 57.82
C THR A 20 -51.22 -26.86 57.11
N LEU A 21 -51.38 -26.59 55.81
CA LEU A 21 -50.76 -25.57 54.96
C LEU A 21 -49.42 -25.82 54.22
N ALA A 22 -49.45 -25.34 52.97
CA ALA A 22 -48.36 -25.06 52.02
C ALA A 22 -47.79 -26.27 51.25
N ALA A 23 -47.52 -26.23 49.95
CA ALA A 23 -47.82 -25.31 48.86
C ALA A 23 -47.50 -26.09 47.57
N ALA A 24 -48.28 -25.87 46.52
CA ALA A 24 -48.04 -26.41 45.19
C ALA A 24 -46.85 -25.70 44.51
N THR A 25 -46.18 -26.42 43.60
CA THR A 25 -45.32 -26.03 42.44
C THR A 25 -44.11 -26.98 42.42
N GLY A 26 -43.74 -27.64 41.33
CA GLY A 26 -43.84 -27.29 39.91
C GLY A 26 -42.44 -27.44 39.34
N THR A 27 -42.17 -28.55 38.63
CA THR A 27 -40.88 -28.89 38.05
C THR A 27 -40.39 -27.81 37.09
N ALA A 28 -39.24 -27.19 37.34
CA ALA A 28 -38.57 -26.30 36.39
C ALA A 28 -37.06 -26.61 36.35
N VAL A 29 -36.66 -27.44 35.39
CA VAL A 29 -35.25 -27.63 35.00
C VAL A 29 -34.84 -26.39 34.19
N MET A 30 -34.16 -25.44 34.84
CA MET A 30 -33.49 -24.33 34.14
C MET A 30 -32.24 -24.85 33.43
N ILE A 31 -32.40 -25.25 32.17
CA ILE A 31 -31.29 -25.34 31.23
C ILE A 31 -30.86 -23.90 30.94
N LEU A 32 -29.79 -23.45 31.59
CA LEU A 32 -29.09 -22.23 31.23
C LEU A 32 -28.58 -22.39 29.80
N SER A 33 -29.31 -21.78 28.86
CA SER A 33 -28.87 -21.54 27.50
C SER A 33 -27.58 -20.70 27.55
N GLN A 34 -26.44 -21.37 27.47
CA GLN A 34 -25.19 -20.72 27.11
C GLN A 34 -25.36 -20.25 25.67
N GLY A 35 -25.87 -19.02 25.52
CA GLY A 35 -25.83 -18.32 24.26
C GLY A 35 -24.36 -18.28 23.85
N ALA A 36 -24.02 -19.01 22.80
CA ALA A 36 -22.78 -18.78 22.09
C ALA A 36 -22.87 -17.34 21.57
N MET A 37 -22.38 -16.38 22.36
CA MET A 37 -21.93 -15.11 21.82
C MET A 37 -20.80 -15.49 20.87
N GLY A 38 -21.16 -15.71 19.61
CA GLY A 38 -20.17 -15.79 18.55
C GLY A 38 -19.34 -14.53 18.67
N LEU A 39 -18.06 -14.70 19.00
CA LEU A 39 -17.05 -13.67 18.78
C LEU A 39 -17.03 -13.47 17.27
N ALA A 40 -17.91 -12.61 16.77
CA ALA A 40 -17.77 -12.09 15.42
C ALA A 40 -16.43 -11.37 15.43
N ALA A 41 -15.40 -12.01 14.84
CA ALA A 41 -14.13 -11.36 14.61
C ALA A 41 -14.45 -10.06 13.86
N GLU A 42 -14.15 -8.93 14.48
CA GLU A 42 -14.47 -7.62 13.92
C GLU A 42 -13.66 -7.48 12.62
N PHE A 43 -14.33 -7.65 11.48
CA PHE A 43 -13.68 -7.63 10.18
C PHE A 43 -13.32 -6.18 9.84
N ARG A 44 -12.08 -5.79 10.16
CA ARG A 44 -11.57 -4.43 9.95
C ARG A 44 -10.79 -4.37 8.64
N VAL A 45 -11.19 -3.44 7.77
CA VAL A 45 -10.47 -3.12 6.53
C VAL A 45 -9.77 -1.78 6.72
N GLY A 46 -8.46 -1.76 6.51
CA GLY A 46 -7.63 -0.56 6.54
C GLY A 46 -7.52 0.07 5.16
N VAL A 47 -7.23 1.36 5.11
CA VAL A 47 -6.96 2.09 3.87
C VAL A 47 -5.60 2.75 3.99
N ILE A 48 -4.82 2.73 2.91
CA ILE A 48 -3.56 3.45 2.80
C ILE A 48 -3.54 4.30 1.54
N ASP A 49 -2.69 5.31 1.54
CA ASP A 49 -2.34 6.10 0.37
C ASP A 49 -0.83 5.91 0.08
N GLN A 50 -0.50 5.04 -0.89
CA GLN A 50 0.90 4.71 -1.20
C GLN A 50 1.71 5.95 -1.64
N GLN A 51 1.08 6.87 -2.36
CA GLN A 51 1.72 8.11 -2.78
C GLN A 51 2.10 8.96 -1.57
N VAL A 52 1.17 9.17 -0.64
CA VAL A 52 1.44 9.91 0.59
C VAL A 52 2.51 9.22 1.44
N ILE A 53 2.53 7.88 1.49
CA ILE A 53 3.58 7.14 2.20
C ILE A 53 4.97 7.44 1.61
N MET A 54 5.09 7.39 0.28
CA MET A 54 6.34 7.71 -0.42
C MET A 54 6.74 9.18 -0.22
N GLU A 55 5.80 10.12 -0.27
CA GLU A 55 6.05 11.55 -0.09
C GLU A 55 6.42 11.94 1.35
N LYS A 56 5.87 11.23 2.36
CA LYS A 56 6.13 11.53 3.78
C LYS A 56 7.37 10.81 4.33
N SER A 57 7.62 9.59 3.88
CA SER A 57 8.73 8.75 4.35
C SER A 57 10.11 9.35 4.03
N THR A 58 11.08 9.10 4.88
CA THR A 58 12.46 9.57 4.72
C THR A 58 13.10 8.94 3.49
N ALA A 59 12.98 7.61 3.35
CA ALA A 59 13.51 6.91 2.19
C ALA A 59 12.76 7.23 0.90
N GLY A 60 11.44 7.49 0.95
CA GLY A 60 10.67 7.92 -0.22
C GLY A 60 11.05 9.30 -0.70
N LYS A 61 11.19 10.29 0.20
CA LYS A 61 11.72 11.63 -0.13
C LYS A 61 13.10 11.56 -0.77
N ARG A 62 14.01 10.75 -0.21
CA ARG A 62 15.36 10.56 -0.76
C ARG A 62 15.33 10.02 -2.19
N ALA A 63 14.47 9.03 -2.44
CA ALA A 63 14.25 8.47 -3.77
C ALA A 63 13.69 9.50 -4.77
N LEU A 64 12.68 10.28 -4.35
CA LEU A 64 12.09 11.32 -5.18
C LEU A 64 13.09 12.44 -5.53
N GLU A 65 13.93 12.86 -4.57
CA GLU A 65 14.99 13.84 -4.86
C GLU A 65 16.04 13.23 -5.80
N GLY A 66 16.46 11.98 -5.59
CA GLY A 66 17.37 11.29 -6.52
C GLY A 66 16.83 11.20 -7.95
N MET A 67 15.52 10.96 -8.12
CA MET A 67 14.86 10.98 -9.42
C MET A 67 14.90 12.38 -10.07
N LYS A 68 14.66 13.41 -9.26
CA LYS A 68 14.69 14.81 -9.71
C LYS A 68 16.09 15.24 -10.11
N GLU A 69 17.11 14.88 -9.34
CA GLU A 69 18.53 15.10 -9.66
C GLU A 69 18.93 14.39 -10.95
N PHE A 70 18.53 13.12 -11.10
CA PHE A 70 18.75 12.36 -12.33
C PHE A 70 18.15 13.08 -13.54
N SER A 71 16.88 13.49 -13.44
CA SER A 71 16.16 14.23 -14.49
C SER A 71 16.86 15.54 -14.84
N ALA A 72 17.24 16.32 -13.84
CA ALA A 72 17.93 17.60 -14.02
C ALA A 72 19.31 17.42 -14.68
N SER A 73 20.06 16.38 -14.30
CA SER A 73 21.38 16.09 -14.89
C SER A 73 21.29 15.79 -16.39
N ARG A 74 20.28 15.04 -16.82
CA ARG A 74 20.03 14.70 -18.22
C ARG A 74 19.49 15.89 -19.02
N GLN A 75 18.60 16.67 -18.41
CA GLN A 75 18.07 17.89 -19.04
C GLN A 75 19.19 18.89 -19.36
N LYS A 76 20.22 19.01 -18.50
CA LYS A 76 21.40 19.84 -18.79
C LYS A 76 22.16 19.39 -20.03
N ILE A 77 22.29 18.07 -20.25
CA ILE A 77 22.97 17.53 -21.43
C ILE A 77 22.18 17.86 -22.70
N ILE A 78 20.86 17.68 -22.66
CA ILE A 78 19.98 18.01 -23.79
C ILE A 78 20.03 19.51 -24.11
N ALA A 79 20.02 20.36 -23.08
CA ALA A 79 20.13 21.81 -23.26
C ALA A 79 21.48 22.21 -23.89
N ALA A 80 22.58 21.59 -23.46
CA ALA A 80 23.90 21.85 -24.06
C ALA A 80 23.97 21.41 -25.54
N ASP A 81 23.36 20.27 -25.88
CA ASP A 81 23.29 19.79 -27.27
C ASP A 81 22.43 20.72 -28.15
N ASP A 82 21.32 21.24 -27.62
CA ASP A 82 20.45 22.23 -28.29
C ASP A 82 21.19 23.57 -28.54
N GLU A 83 21.92 24.08 -27.54
CA GLU A 83 22.74 25.29 -27.69
C GLU A 83 23.85 25.09 -28.74
N ALA A 84 24.54 23.94 -28.72
CA ALA A 84 25.57 23.63 -29.71
C ALA A 84 25.02 23.54 -31.13
N LEU A 85 23.80 23.01 -31.30
CA LEU A 85 23.11 22.97 -32.60
C LEU A 85 22.75 24.37 -33.09
N LYS A 86 22.19 25.22 -32.22
CA LYS A 86 21.85 26.61 -32.55
C LYS A 86 23.06 27.43 -32.96
N GLU A 87 24.19 27.25 -32.27
CA GLU A 87 25.43 27.95 -32.61
C GLU A 87 26.00 27.47 -33.96
N LEU A 88 25.97 26.17 -34.22
CA LEU A 88 26.41 25.61 -35.50
C LEU A 88 25.52 26.09 -36.66
N GLU A 89 24.20 26.15 -36.45
CA GLU A 89 23.26 26.69 -37.43
C GLU A 89 23.54 28.17 -37.73
N LYS A 90 23.76 28.99 -36.69
CA LYS A 90 24.15 30.40 -36.85
C LYS A 90 25.46 30.55 -37.60
N SER A 91 26.48 29.76 -37.27
CA SER A 91 27.79 29.76 -37.94
C SER A 91 27.67 29.42 -39.43
N LEU A 92 26.85 28.41 -39.77
CA LEU A 92 26.58 28.02 -41.15
C LEU A 92 25.91 29.14 -41.96
N LYS A 93 24.91 29.83 -41.37
CA LYS A 93 24.22 30.96 -42.01
C LYS A 93 25.13 32.18 -42.17
N ALA A 94 25.94 32.48 -41.16
CA ALA A 94 26.83 33.65 -41.17
C ALA A 94 27.99 33.52 -42.17
N GLN A 95 28.48 32.30 -42.41
CA GLN A 95 29.63 32.04 -43.26
C GLN A 95 29.25 31.51 -44.65
N GLU A 96 27.96 31.60 -45.01
CA GLU A 96 27.40 30.98 -46.21
C GLU A 96 28.06 31.43 -47.52
N SER A 97 28.49 32.70 -47.58
CA SER A 97 29.15 33.31 -48.74
C SER A 97 30.68 33.27 -48.69
N GLY A 98 31.29 32.85 -47.58
CA GLY A 98 32.74 32.90 -47.34
C GLY A 98 33.43 31.53 -47.22
N LEU A 99 32.68 30.43 -47.18
CA LEU A 99 33.22 29.07 -47.07
C LEU A 99 33.50 28.45 -48.45
N SER A 100 34.58 27.66 -48.54
CA SER A 100 34.75 26.73 -49.67
C SER A 100 33.64 25.68 -49.68
N GLU A 101 33.34 25.11 -50.84
CA GLU A 101 32.34 24.03 -50.96
C GLU A 101 32.66 22.84 -50.03
N THR A 102 33.94 22.49 -49.89
CA THR A 102 34.41 21.44 -48.99
C THR A 102 34.13 21.77 -47.52
N ALA A 103 34.50 22.97 -47.05
CA ALA A 103 34.25 23.37 -45.67
C ALA A 103 32.75 23.52 -45.35
N ARG A 104 31.96 23.96 -46.33
CA ARG A 104 30.49 24.03 -46.21
C ARG A 104 29.89 22.64 -46.06
N ARG A 105 30.33 21.69 -46.88
CA ARG A 105 29.87 20.29 -46.82
C ARG A 105 30.22 19.63 -45.49
N GLU A 106 31.45 19.79 -45.01
CA GLU A 106 31.88 19.25 -43.71
C GLU A 106 31.03 19.78 -42.55
N LYS A 107 30.78 21.10 -42.49
CA LYS A 107 29.95 21.69 -41.44
C LYS A 107 28.48 21.23 -41.53
N GLN A 108 27.94 21.05 -42.73
CA GLN A 108 26.59 20.50 -42.92
C GLN A 108 26.49 19.04 -42.47
N GLU A 109 27.50 18.22 -42.76
CA GLU A 109 27.57 16.83 -42.29
C GLU A 109 27.68 16.78 -40.76
N GLN A 110 28.50 17.64 -40.15
CA GLN A 110 28.58 17.77 -38.69
C GLN A 110 27.25 18.21 -38.06
N PHE A 111 26.54 19.16 -38.68
CA PHE A 111 25.23 19.60 -38.21
C PHE A 111 24.21 18.47 -38.24
N ARG A 112 24.13 17.73 -39.36
CA ARG A 112 23.25 16.56 -39.49
C ARG A 112 23.57 15.49 -38.44
N ALA A 113 24.86 15.17 -38.25
CA ALA A 113 25.28 14.20 -37.24
C ALA A 113 24.90 14.63 -35.81
N LYS A 114 25.08 15.91 -35.46
CA LYS A 114 24.68 16.45 -34.16
C LYS A 114 23.16 16.46 -33.98
N LEU A 115 22.40 16.78 -35.02
CA LEU A 115 20.94 16.81 -34.97
C LEU A 115 20.37 15.42 -34.71
N ASP A 116 20.90 14.41 -35.42
CA ASP A 116 20.56 13.01 -35.20
C ASP A 116 20.89 12.55 -33.79
N ALA A 117 22.08 12.89 -33.28
CA ALA A 117 22.49 12.53 -31.92
C ALA A 117 21.58 13.18 -30.87
N TYR A 118 21.22 14.45 -31.05
CA TYR A 118 20.29 15.17 -30.18
C TYR A 118 18.91 14.50 -30.15
N GLN A 119 18.34 14.18 -31.32
CA GLN A 119 17.03 13.52 -31.41
C GLN A 119 17.03 12.15 -30.72
N ARG A 120 18.09 11.34 -30.93
CA ARG A 120 18.26 10.05 -30.24
C ARG A 120 18.35 10.24 -28.73
N ARG A 121 19.17 11.19 -28.27
CA ARG A 121 19.32 11.48 -26.83
C ARG A 121 18.00 11.93 -26.19
N LEU A 122 17.19 12.71 -26.89
CA LEU A 122 15.88 13.13 -26.40
C LEU A 122 14.92 11.93 -26.24
N GLN A 123 14.93 10.99 -27.19
CA GLN A 123 14.15 9.76 -27.10
C GLN A 123 14.63 8.85 -25.97
N ASP A 124 15.95 8.66 -25.86
CA ASP A 124 16.57 7.86 -24.81
C ASP A 124 16.31 8.44 -23.43
N PHE A 125 16.40 9.77 -23.28
CA PHE A 125 16.09 10.45 -22.02
C PHE A 125 14.65 10.20 -21.57
N ASN A 126 13.67 10.37 -22.47
CA ASN A 126 12.27 10.12 -22.13
C ASN A 126 12.05 8.66 -21.71
N ARG A 127 12.69 7.72 -22.40
CA ARG A 127 12.62 6.28 -22.06
C ARG A 127 13.29 5.98 -20.72
N GLU A 128 14.48 6.53 -20.47
CA GLU A 128 15.21 6.36 -19.21
C GLU A 128 14.40 6.89 -18.03
N ILE A 129 13.77 8.06 -18.18
CA ILE A 129 12.94 8.67 -17.13
C ILE A 129 11.72 7.81 -16.83
N GLN A 130 10.98 7.40 -17.86
CA GLN A 130 9.81 6.53 -17.66
C GLN A 130 10.21 5.19 -17.05
N GLY A 131 11.31 4.60 -17.52
CA GLY A 131 11.84 3.34 -16.98
C GLY A 131 12.21 3.45 -15.51
N LYS A 132 12.96 4.49 -15.13
CA LYS A 132 13.35 4.73 -13.75
C LYS A 132 12.16 5.04 -12.85
N GLN A 133 11.20 5.84 -13.31
CA GLN A 133 9.98 6.11 -12.55
C GLN A 133 9.21 4.83 -12.25
N LYS A 134 9.06 3.96 -13.26
CA LYS A 134 8.40 2.67 -13.12
C LYS A 134 9.15 1.76 -12.15
N GLU A 135 10.46 1.61 -12.31
CA GLU A 135 11.30 0.80 -11.42
C GLU A 135 11.21 1.28 -9.97
N LEU A 136 11.32 2.59 -9.75
CA LEU A 136 11.20 3.19 -8.42
C LEU A 136 9.82 2.93 -7.82
N PHE A 137 8.75 3.12 -8.59
CA PHE A 137 7.39 2.86 -8.13
C PHE A 137 7.18 1.39 -7.77
N GLU A 138 7.62 0.46 -8.61
CA GLU A 138 7.51 -0.98 -8.35
C GLU A 138 8.30 -1.42 -7.12
N GLU A 139 9.52 -0.89 -6.94
CA GLU A 139 10.34 -1.16 -5.77
C GLU A 139 9.67 -0.66 -4.48
N TYR A 140 9.21 0.60 -4.49
CA TYR A 140 8.63 1.22 -3.31
C TYR A 140 7.25 0.66 -2.98
N SER A 141 6.43 0.32 -3.99
CA SER A 141 5.14 -0.34 -3.78
C SER A 141 5.32 -1.66 -3.02
N LYS A 142 6.29 -2.51 -3.42
CA LYS A 142 6.61 -3.76 -2.70
C LYS A 142 7.04 -3.53 -1.25
N LYS A 143 7.87 -2.50 -1.00
CA LYS A 143 8.31 -2.15 0.36
C LYS A 143 7.16 -1.61 1.21
N ILE A 144 6.27 -0.83 0.61
CA ILE A 144 5.05 -0.33 1.27
C ILE A 144 4.11 -1.47 1.61
N ASP A 145 3.90 -2.43 0.70
CA ASP A 145 3.08 -3.61 0.95
C ASP A 145 3.58 -4.41 2.15
N GLN A 146 4.91 -4.57 2.28
CA GLN A 146 5.53 -5.24 3.42
C GLN A 146 5.30 -4.47 4.73
N ALA A 147 5.48 -3.15 4.74
CA ALA A 147 5.21 -2.32 5.90
C ALA A 147 3.71 -2.32 6.29
N ALA A 148 2.82 -2.22 5.30
CA ALA A 148 1.37 -2.26 5.48
C ALA A 148 0.92 -3.60 6.07
N LYS A 149 1.48 -4.72 5.60
CA LYS A 149 1.21 -6.05 6.14
C LYS A 149 1.58 -6.13 7.62
N VAL A 150 2.76 -5.64 8.01
CA VAL A 150 3.20 -5.64 9.42
C VAL A 150 2.26 -4.82 10.31
N VAL A 151 1.84 -3.64 9.85
CA VAL A 151 0.87 -2.80 10.58
C VAL A 151 -0.49 -3.50 10.69
N ALA A 152 -0.98 -4.07 9.59
CA ALA A 152 -2.27 -4.77 9.55
C ALA A 152 -2.32 -5.96 10.51
N GLU A 153 -1.29 -6.81 10.51
CA GLU A 153 -1.19 -7.97 11.40
C GLU A 153 -1.11 -7.54 12.87
N LYS A 154 -0.34 -6.48 13.17
CA LYS A 154 -0.18 -5.96 14.53
C LYS A 154 -1.48 -5.36 15.09
N GLU A 155 -2.26 -4.68 14.25
CA GLU A 155 -3.46 -3.95 14.67
C GLU A 155 -4.77 -4.73 14.42
N GLY A 156 -4.68 -5.94 13.85
CA GLY A 156 -5.82 -6.84 13.64
C GLY A 156 -6.71 -6.46 12.46
N TYR A 157 -6.14 -5.93 11.38
CA TYR A 157 -6.87 -5.66 10.14
C TYR A 157 -6.88 -6.91 9.26
N ALA A 158 -8.06 -7.25 8.73
CA ALA A 158 -8.26 -8.40 7.85
C ALA A 158 -7.83 -8.12 6.39
N ALA A 159 -7.86 -6.85 5.98
CA ALA A 159 -7.40 -6.41 4.67
C ALA A 159 -6.91 -4.96 4.73
N VAL A 160 -6.03 -4.59 3.80
CA VAL A 160 -5.63 -3.20 3.54
C VAL A 160 -5.87 -2.90 2.08
N LEU A 161 -6.57 -1.79 1.81
CA LEU A 161 -6.83 -1.31 0.46
C LEU A 161 -5.97 -0.08 0.18
N ASP A 162 -5.30 -0.09 -0.96
CA ASP A 162 -4.76 1.15 -1.50
C ASP A 162 -5.91 2.00 -2.03
N LYS A 163 -5.92 3.28 -1.64
CA LYS A 163 -6.84 4.28 -2.15
C LYS A 163 -6.74 4.44 -3.67
N GLY A 164 -5.55 4.23 -4.22
CA GLY A 164 -5.20 4.51 -5.60
C GLY A 164 -4.95 6.00 -5.84
N SER A 165 -4.63 6.35 -7.07
CA SER A 165 -4.25 7.70 -7.51
C SER A 165 -4.88 8.03 -8.86
N GLU A 166 -4.68 9.25 -9.38
CA GLU A 166 -5.11 9.63 -10.73
C GLU A 166 -4.48 8.77 -11.83
N SER A 167 -3.30 8.17 -11.55
CA SER A 167 -2.57 7.32 -12.48
C SER A 167 -2.91 5.83 -12.36
N THR A 168 -3.71 5.45 -11.36
CA THR A 168 -4.10 4.06 -11.08
C THR A 168 -5.61 3.97 -10.88
N LEU A 169 -6.15 2.76 -10.77
CA LEU A 169 -7.58 2.61 -10.49
C LEU A 169 -7.87 3.12 -9.07
N ARG A 170 -8.71 4.15 -8.93
CA ARG A 170 -9.16 4.62 -7.61
C ARG A 170 -10.11 3.61 -6.99
N VAL A 171 -9.63 2.85 -6.00
CA VAL A 171 -10.37 1.74 -5.37
C VAL A 171 -11.26 2.23 -4.22
N VAL A 172 -10.81 3.25 -3.48
CA VAL A 172 -11.53 3.76 -2.30
C VAL A 172 -12.04 5.18 -2.57
N LEU A 173 -13.36 5.35 -2.59
CA LEU A 173 -14.00 6.66 -2.77
C LEU A 173 -14.16 7.43 -1.46
N TYR A 174 -14.35 6.71 -0.35
CA TYR A 174 -14.55 7.27 0.98
C TYR A 174 -14.09 6.28 2.04
N HIS A 175 -13.45 6.79 3.09
CA HIS A 175 -13.18 6.05 4.32
C HIS A 175 -13.20 7.02 5.51
N ARG A 176 -13.37 6.47 6.72
CA ARG A 176 -13.17 7.25 7.94
C ARG A 176 -11.67 7.35 8.25
N SER A 177 -11.24 8.38 8.94
CA SER A 177 -9.85 8.51 9.40
C SER A 177 -9.44 7.39 10.36
N THR A 178 -10.39 6.80 11.09
CA THR A 178 -10.14 5.69 12.02
C THR A 178 -9.69 4.39 11.37
N VAL A 179 -9.82 4.27 10.05
CA VAL A 179 -9.34 3.11 9.28
C VAL A 179 -8.19 3.48 8.33
N ASP A 180 -7.72 4.73 8.38
CA ASP A 180 -6.55 5.17 7.60
C ASP A 180 -5.27 4.78 8.33
N LEU A 181 -4.46 3.93 7.70
CA LEU A 181 -3.21 3.40 8.26
C LEU A 181 -1.99 4.15 7.72
N THR A 182 -2.16 5.16 6.85
CA THR A 182 -1.09 5.81 6.10
C THR A 182 0.07 6.25 7.01
N ASP A 183 -0.21 6.98 8.09
CA ASP A 183 0.83 7.49 8.99
C ASP A 183 1.51 6.39 9.82
N GLN A 184 0.79 5.30 10.13
CA GLN A 184 1.36 4.13 10.82
C GLN A 184 2.31 3.37 9.88
N VAL A 185 1.90 3.21 8.63
CA VAL A 185 2.70 2.57 7.58
C VAL A 185 3.92 3.41 7.23
N VAL A 186 3.84 4.75 7.20
CA VAL A 186 5.03 5.63 7.06
C VAL A 186 6.07 5.32 8.13
N LYS A 187 5.65 5.24 9.40
CA LYS A 187 6.58 4.98 10.51
C LYS A 187 7.21 3.60 10.39
N GLU A 188 6.43 2.59 10.06
CA GLU A 188 6.92 1.23 9.89
C GLU A 188 7.84 1.09 8.67
N PHE A 189 7.48 1.76 7.57
CA PHE A 189 8.29 1.81 6.35
C PHE A 189 9.67 2.44 6.63
N ASP A 190 9.72 3.60 7.30
CA ASP A 190 10.99 4.26 7.66
C ASP A 190 11.81 3.42 8.65
N ARG A 191 11.15 2.67 9.54
CA ARG A 191 11.82 1.73 10.45
C ARG A 191 12.55 0.62 9.68
N GLN A 192 11.93 0.12 8.62
CA GLN A 192 12.46 -0.95 7.77
C GLN A 192 13.49 -0.45 6.73
N ASN A 193 13.39 0.82 6.31
CA ASN A 193 14.14 1.39 5.17
C ASN A 193 14.86 2.70 5.54
N LYS A 194 15.88 2.65 6.41
CA LYS A 194 16.64 3.86 6.82
C LYS A 194 17.57 4.41 5.73
#